data_AF-A0A444XK43-F1
#
_entry.id   AF-A0A444XK43-F1
#
_cell.length_a   1.000
_cell.length_b   1.000
_cell.length_c   1.000
_cell.angle_alpha   90.00
_cell.angle_beta   90.00
_cell.angle_gamma   90.00
#
_symmetry.space_group_name_H-M   'P 1'
#
loop_
_entity.id
_entity.type
_entity.pdbx_description
1 polymer ?
#
loop_
_entity_poly.entity_id
_entity_poly.type
_entity_poly.pdbx_seq_one_letter_code
_entity_poly.pdbx_strand_id
1 'polypeptide(L)'
;MRLDDRYVPYLQMAGLYHLARLNDRWFRLDEPLVSAFVERWRPETHTFHMSFGECTITLQDVAYQLGLPVDGRYVSGFLTDFHVYIDGGRPAWQWFHELLGVLPLANQIQKFAVNCTWFQETFGECPEGADEETLFADKSGNRIHIRWLPFVARLEEMGSYNWGSAALAWLYRCMCRVANRHVVKLAGPLQLLQSWIFWRFPGFRPAGYDAFSWPLASSEKGPRVQMARLKIDLLQARDFIWMPYSTPDVLQVVHPEVLEPRHTMLWWCVTSLIYFAVVEWHQVDRVLPQFGGVQPPPHPALNIDFLMSQEASERLCP
;
A
#
# COMPACT_ATOMS: atom_id res chain seq x y z
N MET A 1 -16.88 3.80 9.09
CA MET A 1 -17.29 5.02 9.82
C MET A 1 -17.42 6.06 8.74
N ARG A 2 -18.61 6.66 8.59
CA ARG A 2 -18.87 7.60 7.50
C ARG A 2 -17.86 8.75 7.58
N LEU A 3 -17.14 8.99 6.49
CA LEU A 3 -16.20 10.10 6.41
C LEU A 3 -16.98 11.41 6.62
N ASP A 4 -16.56 12.22 7.61
CA ASP A 4 -17.13 13.55 7.84
C ASP A 4 -16.66 14.50 6.74
N ASP A 5 -17.59 15.25 6.15
CA ASP A 5 -17.31 16.16 5.03
C ASP A 5 -16.29 17.25 5.41
N ARG A 6 -16.17 17.58 6.71
CA ARG A 6 -15.15 18.52 7.22
C ARG A 6 -13.73 18.04 7.00
N TYR A 7 -13.51 16.73 6.91
CA TYR A 7 -12.16 16.17 6.68
C TYR A 7 -11.76 16.11 5.20
N VAL A 8 -12.70 16.35 4.30
CA VAL A 8 -12.47 16.22 2.85
C VAL A 8 -11.35 17.15 2.34
N PRO A 9 -11.30 18.45 2.69
CA PRO A 9 -10.24 19.34 2.22
C PRO A 9 -8.84 18.87 2.66
N TYR A 10 -8.68 18.43 3.90
CA TYR A 10 -7.41 17.90 4.44
C TYR A 10 -6.97 16.62 3.76
N LEU A 11 -7.91 15.72 3.51
CA LEU A 11 -7.61 14.46 2.83
C LEU A 11 -7.27 14.69 1.35
N GLN A 12 -7.89 15.69 0.71
CA GLN A 12 -7.51 16.11 -0.64
C GLN A 12 -6.10 16.71 -0.65
N MET A 13 -5.82 17.63 0.28
CA MET A 13 -4.50 18.24 0.46
C MET A 13 -3.40 17.20 0.73
N ALA A 14 -3.72 16.17 1.51
CA ALA A 14 -2.81 15.07 1.81
C ALA A 14 -2.65 14.05 0.66
N GLY A 15 -3.47 14.12 -0.40
CA GLY A 15 -3.51 13.10 -1.45
C GLY A 15 -4.07 11.74 -0.99
N LEU A 16 -4.83 11.72 0.12
CA LEU A 16 -5.37 10.50 0.74
C LEU A 16 -6.90 10.39 0.65
N TYR A 17 -7.57 11.35 0.02
CA TYR A 17 -9.03 11.41 -0.11
C TYR A 17 -9.64 10.14 -0.70
N HIS A 18 -9.07 9.65 -1.80
CA HIS A 18 -9.55 8.45 -2.47
C HIS A 18 -9.43 7.22 -1.56
N LEU A 19 -8.28 7.05 -0.90
CA LEU A 19 -8.05 5.97 0.07
C LEU A 19 -9.06 6.06 1.23
N ALA A 20 -9.29 7.24 1.79
CA ALA A 20 -10.20 7.45 2.91
C ALA A 20 -11.65 7.07 2.58
N ARG A 21 -12.09 7.22 1.33
CA ARG A 21 -13.42 6.78 0.87
C ARG A 21 -13.60 5.26 0.89
N LEU A 22 -12.52 4.50 0.93
CA LEU A 22 -12.58 3.03 1.07
C LEU A 22 -12.99 2.59 2.48
N ASN A 23 -12.92 3.46 3.50
CA ASN A 23 -13.08 3.08 4.91
C ASN A 23 -14.47 2.49 5.26
N ASP A 24 -15.51 2.81 4.49
CA ASP A 24 -16.85 2.18 4.61
C ASP A 24 -17.05 0.96 3.70
N ARG A 25 -16.12 0.74 2.77
CA ARG A 25 -16.20 -0.25 1.68
C ARG A 25 -15.07 -1.28 1.70
N TRP A 26 -14.21 -1.25 2.71
CA TRP A 26 -13.10 -2.19 2.79
C TRP A 26 -13.64 -3.58 3.11
N PHE A 27 -13.43 -4.54 2.21
CA PHE A 27 -13.86 -5.90 2.43
C PHE A 27 -13.09 -6.55 3.60
N ARG A 28 -13.74 -7.51 4.26
CA ARG A 28 -13.05 -8.37 5.22
C ARG A 28 -12.00 -9.20 4.48
N LEU A 29 -10.79 -9.23 5.03
CA LEU A 29 -9.71 -10.03 4.50
C LEU A 29 -10.08 -11.52 4.51
N ASP A 30 -10.01 -12.17 3.35
CA ASP A 30 -10.04 -13.62 3.20
C ASP A 30 -8.62 -14.14 3.41
N GLU A 31 -8.26 -14.32 4.68
CA GLU A 31 -6.92 -14.78 5.08
C GLU A 31 -6.51 -16.10 4.38
N PRO A 32 -7.36 -17.14 4.27
CA PRO A 32 -7.03 -18.35 3.52
C PRO A 32 -6.67 -18.10 2.04
N LEU A 33 -7.45 -17.27 1.34
CA LEU A 33 -7.18 -16.94 -0.07
C LEU A 33 -5.86 -16.20 -0.21
N VAL A 34 -5.66 -15.15 0.59
CA VAL A 34 -4.45 -14.33 0.58
C VAL A 34 -3.23 -15.18 0.91
N SER A 35 -3.33 -16.03 1.94
CA SER A 35 -2.27 -16.98 2.32
C SER A 35 -1.89 -17.91 1.17
N ALA A 36 -2.88 -18.49 0.47
CA ALA A 36 -2.63 -19.39 -0.65
C ALA A 36 -1.95 -18.70 -1.85
N PHE A 37 -2.23 -17.42 -2.10
CA PHE A 37 -1.53 -16.63 -3.12
C PHE A 37 -0.11 -16.27 -2.69
N VAL A 38 0.10 -15.91 -1.41
CA VAL A 38 1.44 -15.60 -0.87
C VAL A 38 2.39 -16.79 -0.99
N GLU A 39 1.90 -18.03 -0.93
CA GLU A 39 2.71 -19.24 -1.21
C GLU A 39 3.31 -19.29 -2.63
N ARG A 40 2.71 -18.56 -3.59
CA ARG A 40 3.20 -18.42 -4.97
C ARG A 40 4.15 -17.25 -5.17
N TRP A 41 4.31 -16.41 -4.15
CA TRP A 41 5.24 -15.29 -4.20
C TRP A 41 6.69 -15.79 -4.28
N ARG A 42 7.49 -15.14 -5.11
CA ARG A 42 8.94 -15.33 -5.21
C ARG A 42 9.64 -14.05 -4.79
N PRO A 43 10.23 -14.02 -3.58
CA PRO A 43 10.94 -12.85 -3.06
C PRO A 43 12.05 -12.37 -3.99
N GLU A 44 12.67 -13.26 -4.75
CA GLU A 44 13.80 -12.94 -5.63
C GLU A 44 13.38 -11.99 -6.76
N THR A 45 12.16 -12.14 -7.29
CA THR A 45 11.68 -11.40 -8.47
C THR A 45 10.58 -10.39 -8.14
N HIS A 46 10.05 -10.41 -6.92
CA HIS A 46 8.83 -9.70 -6.53
C HIS A 46 7.63 -9.99 -7.45
N THR A 47 7.48 -11.26 -7.82
CA THR A 47 6.35 -11.75 -8.64
C THR A 47 5.71 -12.98 -8.04
N PHE A 48 4.47 -13.25 -8.44
CA PHE A 48 3.84 -14.56 -8.28
C PHE A 48 4.22 -15.47 -9.44
N HIS A 49 4.59 -16.69 -9.10
CA HIS A 49 4.86 -17.75 -10.07
C HIS A 49 3.63 -18.64 -10.23
N MET A 50 2.95 -18.49 -11.38
CA MET A 50 1.79 -19.29 -11.75
C MET A 50 2.16 -20.31 -12.83
N SER A 51 1.28 -21.29 -13.06
CA SER A 51 1.42 -22.29 -14.14
C SER A 51 1.55 -21.64 -15.53
N PHE A 52 1.03 -20.43 -15.70
CA PHE A 52 1.00 -19.68 -16.95
C PHE A 52 2.04 -18.55 -17.01
N GLY A 53 2.95 -18.44 -16.03
CA GLY A 53 4.02 -17.44 -16.01
C GLY A 53 3.99 -16.52 -14.79
N GLU A 54 4.74 -15.41 -14.89
CA GLU A 54 4.87 -14.41 -13.83
C GLU A 54 3.79 -13.33 -13.93
N CYS A 55 3.31 -12.89 -12.76
CA CYS A 55 2.40 -11.75 -12.62
C CYS A 55 2.65 -11.06 -11.27
N THR A 56 2.29 -9.78 -11.13
CA THR A 56 2.47 -9.07 -9.86
C THR A 56 1.55 -7.86 -9.73
N ILE A 57 1.43 -7.33 -8.51
CA ILE A 57 0.78 -6.04 -8.25
C ILE A 57 1.74 -4.94 -8.67
N THR A 58 1.27 -3.97 -9.44
CA THR A 58 2.08 -2.87 -9.99
C THR A 58 1.61 -1.52 -9.47
N LEU A 59 2.36 -0.45 -9.75
CA LEU A 59 1.90 0.92 -9.47
C LEU A 59 0.60 1.28 -10.19
N GLN A 60 0.30 0.65 -11.34
CA GLN A 60 -1.01 0.78 -11.98
C GLN A 60 -2.11 0.28 -11.04
N ASP A 61 -1.96 -0.92 -10.49
CA ASP A 61 -2.95 -1.50 -9.58
C ASP A 61 -3.14 -0.64 -8.33
N VAL A 62 -2.08 -0.07 -7.78
CA VAL A 62 -2.15 0.86 -6.64
C VAL A 62 -2.95 2.11 -6.97
N ALA A 63 -2.63 2.74 -8.10
CA ALA A 63 -3.30 3.96 -8.52
C ALA A 63 -4.79 3.71 -8.77
N TYR A 64 -5.13 2.63 -9.49
CA TYR A 64 -6.52 2.28 -9.80
C TYR A 64 -7.33 1.80 -8.59
N GLN A 65 -6.74 0.98 -7.71
CA GLN A 65 -7.49 0.34 -6.63
C GLN A 65 -7.55 1.19 -5.36
N LEU A 66 -6.49 1.95 -5.05
CA LEU A 66 -6.41 2.76 -3.84
C LEU A 66 -6.60 4.26 -4.12
N GLY A 67 -6.40 4.71 -5.36
CA GLY A 67 -6.40 6.13 -5.71
C GLY A 67 -5.26 6.91 -5.04
N LEU A 68 -4.16 6.23 -4.73
CA LEU A 68 -2.97 6.86 -4.14
C LEU A 68 -2.08 7.46 -5.24
N PRO A 69 -1.44 8.62 -4.99
CA PRO A 69 -0.44 9.18 -5.89
C PRO A 69 0.74 8.22 -6.02
N VAL A 70 1.16 7.95 -7.25
CA VAL A 70 2.28 7.05 -7.58
C VAL A 70 3.51 7.80 -8.08
N ASP A 71 3.44 9.12 -8.14
CA ASP A 71 4.53 10.05 -8.44
C ASP A 71 4.92 10.87 -7.19
N GLY A 72 5.89 11.78 -7.34
CA GLY A 72 6.31 12.67 -6.26
C GLY A 72 7.46 12.15 -5.40
N ARG A 73 7.62 12.78 -4.22
CA ARG A 73 8.74 12.54 -3.30
C ARG A 73 8.62 11.17 -2.65
N TYR A 74 9.74 10.45 -2.51
CA TYR A 74 9.73 9.17 -1.80
C TYR A 74 9.45 9.36 -0.30
N VAL A 75 8.67 8.45 0.28
CA VAL A 75 8.34 8.47 1.71
C VAL A 75 9.53 7.93 2.49
N SER A 76 10.34 8.83 3.06
CA SER A 76 11.51 8.48 3.86
C SER A 76 11.67 9.39 5.07
N GLY A 77 12.53 8.97 6.00
CA GLY A 77 12.89 9.74 7.18
C GLY A 77 13.93 8.99 7.99
N PHE A 78 14.56 9.68 8.94
CA PHE A 78 15.51 9.06 9.86
C PHE A 78 14.78 8.06 10.76
N LEU A 79 15.15 6.79 10.69
CA LEU A 79 14.64 5.74 11.59
C LEU A 79 15.49 5.60 12.83
N THR A 80 16.81 5.75 12.68
CA THR A 80 17.77 5.86 13.77
C THR A 80 17.66 7.25 14.37
N ASP A 81 17.59 7.33 15.70
CA ASP A 81 17.54 8.59 16.45
C ASP A 81 16.33 9.50 16.16
N PHE A 82 15.28 8.99 15.51
CA PHE A 82 13.97 9.65 15.37
C PHE A 82 13.46 10.22 16.70
N HIS A 83 13.74 9.54 17.80
CA HIS A 83 13.32 9.91 19.13
C HIS A 83 14.04 11.13 19.72
N VAL A 84 15.22 11.47 19.15
CA VAL A 84 16.12 12.54 19.60
C VAL A 84 16.13 13.71 18.61
N TYR A 85 15.96 13.43 17.31
CA TYR A 85 16.10 14.43 16.24
C TYR A 85 14.84 14.52 15.39
N ILE A 86 13.78 15.03 16.02
CA ILE A 86 12.65 15.57 15.28
C ILE A 86 12.97 17.01 14.87
N ASP A 87 12.32 17.52 13.82
CA ASP A 87 12.47 18.90 13.35
C ASP A 87 12.55 19.92 14.51
N GLY A 88 13.63 20.70 14.52
CA GLY A 88 14.01 21.60 15.62
C GLY A 88 14.75 20.95 16.81
N GLY A 89 15.20 19.69 16.71
CA GLY A 89 15.94 18.98 17.76
C GLY A 89 15.09 18.52 18.95
N ARG A 90 13.77 18.43 18.77
CA ARG A 90 12.81 18.12 19.84
C ARG A 90 12.74 16.60 20.12
N PRO A 91 12.49 16.18 21.37
CA PRO A 91 12.14 14.80 21.68
C PRO A 91 10.79 14.40 21.04
N ALA A 92 10.67 13.15 20.58
CA ALA A 92 9.51 12.74 19.79
C ALA A 92 8.15 12.87 20.49
N TRP A 93 8.09 12.60 21.79
CA TRP A 93 6.86 12.73 22.57
C TRP A 93 6.54 14.17 22.95
N GLN A 94 7.55 15.04 23.05
CA GLN A 94 7.29 16.48 23.21
C GLN A 94 6.61 17.02 21.96
N TRP A 95 7.15 16.69 20.78
CA TRP A 95 6.53 17.12 19.53
C TRP A 95 5.15 16.50 19.30
N PHE A 96 4.95 15.23 19.70
CA PHE A 96 3.61 14.62 19.69
C PHE A 96 2.59 15.46 20.46
N HIS A 97 2.95 15.90 21.68
CA HIS A 97 2.07 16.76 22.49
C HIS A 97 1.86 18.14 21.88
N GLU A 98 2.90 18.74 21.29
CA GLU A 98 2.78 20.04 20.61
C GLU A 98 1.86 19.98 19.40
N LEU A 99 1.92 18.90 18.60
CA LEU A 99 1.09 18.74 17.40
C LEU A 99 -0.34 18.30 17.69
N LEU A 100 -0.54 17.41 18.66
CA LEU A 100 -1.84 16.78 18.91
C LEU A 100 -2.54 17.27 20.19
N GLY A 101 -1.88 18.11 20.99
CA GLY A 101 -2.42 18.71 22.22
C GLY A 101 -2.62 17.75 23.40
N VAL A 102 -2.47 16.44 23.20
CA VAL A 102 -2.73 15.41 24.21
C VAL A 102 -1.75 14.24 24.10
N LEU A 103 -1.34 13.67 25.23
CA LEU A 103 -0.46 12.51 25.28
C LEU A 103 -1.23 11.22 25.61
N PRO A 104 -0.92 10.10 24.94
CA PRO A 104 -1.44 8.80 25.31
C PRO A 104 -0.90 8.33 26.66
N LEU A 105 -1.71 7.57 27.38
CA LEU A 105 -1.27 6.89 28.60
C LEU A 105 -0.16 5.86 28.29
N ALA A 106 0.72 5.60 29.24
CA ALA A 106 1.87 4.71 29.06
C ALA A 106 1.48 3.28 28.60
N ASN A 107 0.31 2.78 29.02
CA ASN A 107 -0.21 1.47 28.58
C ASN A 107 -0.69 1.45 27.11
N GLN A 108 -0.99 2.61 26.53
CA GLN A 108 -1.32 2.77 25.12
C GLN A 108 -0.07 2.88 24.24
N ILE A 109 1.11 3.07 24.85
CA ILE A 109 2.38 3.25 24.15
C ILE A 109 3.18 1.95 24.17
N GLN A 110 3.81 1.61 23.04
CA GLN A 110 4.84 0.60 22.95
C GLN A 110 5.98 1.14 22.08
N LYS A 111 7.11 1.45 22.71
CA LYS A 111 8.24 2.17 22.09
C LYS A 111 7.77 3.51 21.51
N PHE A 112 7.59 3.59 20.19
CA PHE A 112 7.15 4.77 19.44
C PHE A 112 5.84 4.52 18.70
N ALA A 113 5.03 3.58 19.18
CA ALA A 113 3.74 3.26 18.60
C ALA A 113 2.61 3.41 19.63
N VAL A 114 1.56 4.11 19.23
CA VAL A 114 0.38 4.41 20.05
C VAL A 114 -0.77 3.53 19.59
N ASN A 115 -1.59 3.03 20.52
CA ASN A 115 -2.75 2.20 20.22
C ASN A 115 -3.76 2.93 19.33
N CYS A 116 -4.26 2.27 18.28
CA CYS A 116 -5.27 2.82 17.40
C CYS A 116 -6.61 3.05 18.09
N THR A 117 -6.97 2.23 19.09
CA THR A 117 -8.21 2.45 19.85
C THR A 117 -8.14 3.76 20.62
N TRP A 118 -6.97 4.10 21.17
CA TRP A 118 -6.76 5.39 21.84
C TRP A 118 -6.89 6.55 20.85
N PHE A 119 -6.30 6.45 19.65
CA PHE A 119 -6.48 7.49 18.61
C PHE A 119 -7.96 7.66 18.25
N GLN A 120 -8.70 6.56 18.10
CA GLN A 120 -10.11 6.61 17.79
C GLN A 120 -10.94 7.21 18.94
N GLU A 121 -10.66 6.86 20.20
CA GLU A 121 -11.35 7.41 21.36
C GLU A 121 -11.04 8.91 21.55
N THR A 122 -9.85 9.35 21.14
CA THR A 122 -9.38 10.73 21.34
C THR A 122 -9.75 11.67 20.18
N PHE A 123 -9.69 11.18 18.93
CA PHE A 123 -9.86 11.99 17.71
C PHE A 123 -10.92 11.45 16.74
N GLY A 124 -11.59 10.33 17.08
CA GLY A 124 -12.53 9.66 16.18
C GLY A 124 -13.87 10.40 16.01
N GLU A 125 -14.24 11.26 16.97
CA GLU A 125 -15.36 12.19 16.85
C GLU A 125 -14.82 13.59 16.62
N CYS A 126 -15.27 14.24 15.53
CA CYS A 126 -14.92 15.61 15.24
C CYS A 126 -15.72 16.54 16.16
N PRO A 127 -15.08 17.33 17.05
CA PRO A 127 -15.79 18.19 18.00
C PRO A 127 -16.79 19.14 17.31
N GLU A 128 -17.90 19.47 17.98
CA GLU A 128 -18.79 20.54 17.52
C GLU A 128 -18.05 21.89 17.67
N GLY A 129 -17.68 22.50 16.55
CA GLY A 129 -16.92 23.75 16.51
C GLY A 129 -15.42 23.62 16.23
N ALA A 130 -14.92 22.43 15.85
CA ALA A 130 -13.55 22.27 15.40
C ALA A 130 -13.26 23.16 14.17
N ASP A 131 -12.23 23.99 14.28
CA ASP A 131 -11.58 24.69 13.17
C ASP A 131 -10.65 23.73 12.41
N GLU A 132 -9.90 24.25 11.44
CA GLU A 132 -9.22 23.51 10.37
C GLU A 132 -8.16 22.45 10.80
N GLU A 133 -8.00 22.13 12.08
CA GLU A 133 -6.79 21.46 12.62
C GLU A 133 -6.97 20.06 13.23
N THR A 134 -8.06 19.31 12.97
CA THR A 134 -8.22 17.94 13.53
C THR A 134 -8.26 16.87 12.44
N LEU A 135 -7.44 15.79 12.53
CA LEU A 135 -7.50 14.65 11.60
C LEU A 135 -7.09 13.32 12.28
N PHE A 136 -7.52 12.19 11.70
CA PHE A 136 -7.07 10.78 11.83
C PHE A 136 -8.04 9.75 12.50
N ALA A 137 -8.50 8.78 11.70
CA ALA A 137 -8.77 7.40 12.14
C ALA A 137 -8.76 6.38 10.98
N ASP A 138 -7.99 5.29 11.13
CA ASP A 138 -7.98 4.06 10.30
C ASP A 138 -7.95 2.84 11.25
N LYS A 139 -8.61 1.73 10.84
CA LYS A 139 -8.90 0.51 11.63
C LYS A 139 -8.02 -0.72 11.35
N SER A 140 -6.86 -0.60 10.74
CA SER A 140 -6.14 -1.79 10.21
C SER A 140 -4.86 -2.21 10.94
N GLY A 141 -4.45 -1.48 11.98
CA GLY A 141 -3.41 -1.91 12.92
C GLY A 141 -3.86 -1.76 14.37
N ASN A 142 -3.29 -2.52 15.32
CA ASN A 142 -3.53 -2.24 16.74
C ASN A 142 -2.72 -1.02 17.23
N ARG A 143 -1.72 -0.55 16.47
CA ARG A 143 -0.89 0.59 16.85
C ARG A 143 -0.40 1.38 15.63
N ILE A 144 -0.33 2.70 15.74
CA ILE A 144 0.25 3.64 14.76
C ILE A 144 1.60 4.13 15.30
N HIS A 145 2.65 4.01 14.49
CA HIS A 145 3.97 4.52 14.86
C HIS A 145 4.02 6.04 14.66
N ILE A 146 4.58 6.79 15.61
CA ILE A 146 4.63 8.26 15.54
C ILE A 146 5.63 8.81 14.49
N ARG A 147 6.19 7.94 13.63
CA ARG A 147 7.13 8.34 12.56
C ARG A 147 6.46 9.13 11.45
N TRP A 148 5.13 9.12 11.43
CA TRP A 148 4.31 9.86 10.48
C TRP A 148 4.13 11.33 10.87
N LEU A 149 4.43 11.70 12.14
CA LEU A 149 4.26 13.06 12.63
C LEU A 149 4.90 14.13 11.75
N PRO A 150 6.12 13.96 11.17
CA PRO A 150 6.68 14.97 10.27
C PRO A 150 5.87 15.24 9.01
N PHE A 151 5.17 14.23 8.51
CA PHE A 151 4.32 14.36 7.32
C PHE A 151 2.98 15.02 7.69
N VAL A 152 2.45 14.65 8.85
CA VAL A 152 1.21 15.24 9.40
C VAL A 152 1.40 16.71 9.76
N ALA A 153 2.55 17.07 10.33
CA ALA A 153 2.88 18.44 10.72
C ALA A 153 3.00 19.40 9.52
N ARG A 154 3.19 18.86 8.31
CA ARG A 154 3.28 19.60 7.03
C ARG A 154 2.26 19.02 6.07
N LEU A 155 1.01 19.04 6.51
CA LEU A 155 -0.11 18.41 5.80
C LEU A 155 -0.24 18.95 4.36
N GLU A 156 0.08 20.23 4.15
CA GLU A 156 0.13 20.91 2.86
C GLU A 156 1.15 20.31 1.88
N GLU A 157 2.21 19.67 2.38
CA GLU A 157 3.19 18.97 1.56
C GLU A 157 2.92 17.47 1.44
N MET A 158 2.00 16.94 2.26
CA MET A 158 1.74 15.51 2.35
C MET A 158 1.26 14.94 1.01
N GLY A 159 0.48 15.69 0.22
CA GLY A 159 0.06 15.31 -1.12
C GLY A 159 1.18 15.25 -2.16
N SER A 160 2.38 15.78 -1.87
CA SER A 160 3.53 15.73 -2.79
C SER A 160 4.32 14.42 -2.72
N TYR A 161 3.94 13.50 -1.82
CA TYR A 161 4.63 12.23 -1.60
C TYR A 161 4.01 11.08 -2.38
N ASN A 162 4.87 10.16 -2.80
CA ASN A 162 4.52 8.94 -3.50
C ASN A 162 4.00 7.86 -2.54
N TRP A 163 2.80 8.07 -2.01
CA TRP A 163 2.13 7.14 -1.10
C TRP A 163 1.86 5.79 -1.74
N GLY A 164 1.65 5.74 -3.05
CA GLY A 164 1.42 4.51 -3.80
C GLY A 164 2.64 3.60 -3.83
N SER A 165 3.83 4.16 -4.12
CA SER A 165 5.09 3.43 -4.01
C SER A 165 5.34 2.95 -2.57
N ALA A 166 5.03 3.78 -1.57
CA ALA A 166 5.21 3.40 -0.18
C ALA A 166 4.33 2.20 0.21
N ALA A 167 3.06 2.22 -0.20
CA ALA A 167 2.12 1.11 0.01
C ALA A 167 2.58 -0.17 -0.69
N LEU A 168 3.05 -0.07 -1.94
CA LEU A 168 3.52 -1.22 -2.71
C LEU A 168 4.83 -1.80 -2.17
N ALA A 169 5.80 -0.95 -1.82
CA ALA A 169 7.05 -1.37 -1.17
C ALA A 169 6.77 -2.16 0.11
N TRP A 170 5.84 -1.65 0.93
CA TRP A 170 5.45 -2.34 2.15
C TRP A 170 4.75 -3.67 1.85
N LEU A 171 3.84 -3.72 0.89
CA LEU A 171 3.18 -4.97 0.48
C LEU A 171 4.19 -6.03 0.04
N TYR A 172 5.13 -5.67 -0.84
CA TYR A 172 6.19 -6.55 -1.32
C TYR A 172 7.03 -7.08 -0.15
N ARG A 173 7.49 -6.19 0.73
CA ARG A 173 8.26 -6.58 1.94
C ARG A 173 7.47 -7.55 2.82
N CYS A 174 6.17 -7.33 3.00
CA CYS A 174 5.32 -8.20 3.81
C CYS A 174 5.20 -9.60 3.20
N MET A 175 5.03 -9.71 1.88
CA MET A 175 5.00 -10.99 1.18
C MET A 175 6.37 -11.69 1.22
N CYS A 176 7.46 -10.96 1.03
CA CYS A 176 8.83 -11.50 1.15
C CYS A 176 9.10 -12.05 2.56
N ARG A 177 8.64 -11.37 3.61
CA ARG A 177 8.80 -11.85 5.00
C ARG A 177 8.03 -13.14 5.25
N VAL A 178 6.83 -13.28 4.71
CA VAL A 178 5.99 -14.48 4.95
C VAL A 178 6.40 -15.67 4.07
N ALA A 179 7.09 -15.43 2.96
CA ALA A 179 7.80 -16.50 2.25
C ALA A 179 8.89 -17.17 3.11
N ASN A 180 9.33 -16.53 4.21
CA ASN A 180 10.19 -17.16 5.20
C ASN A 180 9.36 -18.00 6.19
N ARG A 181 9.63 -19.30 6.23
CA ARG A 181 8.97 -20.33 7.07
C ARG A 181 8.88 -20.03 8.57
N HIS A 182 9.63 -19.04 9.07
CA HIS A 182 9.66 -18.67 10.49
C HIS A 182 8.68 -17.53 10.86
N VAL A 183 7.96 -16.95 9.90
CA VAL A 183 7.00 -15.87 10.15
C VAL A 183 5.57 -16.39 10.16
N VAL A 184 4.88 -16.23 11.29
CA VAL A 184 3.51 -16.76 11.52
C VAL A 184 2.39 -15.72 11.36
N LYS A 185 2.72 -14.44 11.15
CA LYS A 185 1.71 -13.37 10.99
C LYS A 185 1.99 -12.52 9.75
N LEU A 186 1.04 -12.54 8.82
CA LEU A 186 0.99 -11.66 7.67
C LEU A 186 0.30 -10.35 8.10
N ALA A 187 1.01 -9.23 7.99
CA ALA A 187 0.49 -7.89 8.30
C ALA A 187 1.02 -6.93 7.24
N GLY A 188 0.15 -6.09 6.67
CA GLY A 188 0.44 -5.19 5.55
C GLY A 188 -0.85 -4.74 4.87
N PRO A 189 -0.79 -4.01 3.74
CA PRO A 189 -1.97 -3.61 2.97
C PRO A 189 -2.49 -4.81 2.15
N LEU A 190 -2.83 -5.91 2.83
CA LEU A 190 -3.18 -7.20 2.22
C LEU A 190 -4.51 -7.14 1.45
N GLN A 191 -5.32 -6.14 1.74
CA GLN A 191 -6.50 -5.84 0.97
C GLN A 191 -6.15 -5.29 -0.42
N LEU A 192 -4.98 -4.67 -0.63
CA LEU A 192 -4.53 -4.39 -2.00
C LEU A 192 -4.29 -5.70 -2.76
N LEU A 193 -3.64 -6.69 -2.12
CA LEU A 193 -3.44 -8.01 -2.71
C LEU A 193 -4.77 -8.71 -3.02
N GLN A 194 -5.70 -8.77 -2.07
CA GLN A 194 -7.00 -9.40 -2.31
C GLN A 194 -7.83 -8.67 -3.38
N SER A 195 -7.79 -7.35 -3.41
CA SER A 195 -8.46 -6.56 -4.46
C SER A 195 -7.85 -6.87 -5.83
N TRP A 196 -6.52 -6.93 -5.91
CA TRP A 196 -5.80 -7.35 -7.12
C TRP A 196 -6.20 -8.76 -7.56
N ILE A 197 -6.31 -9.72 -6.63
CA ILE A 197 -6.78 -11.08 -6.95
C ILE A 197 -8.16 -11.03 -7.60
N PHE A 198 -9.10 -10.27 -7.05
CA PHE A 198 -10.46 -10.19 -7.60
C PHE A 198 -10.51 -9.52 -8.98
N TRP A 199 -9.71 -8.47 -9.20
CA TRP A 199 -9.62 -7.83 -10.51
C TRP A 199 -8.99 -8.73 -11.57
N ARG A 200 -7.96 -9.50 -11.21
CA ARG A 200 -7.21 -10.35 -12.14
C ARG A 200 -7.80 -11.73 -12.34
N PHE A 201 -8.48 -12.30 -11.35
CA PHE A 201 -8.97 -13.68 -11.38
C PHE A 201 -10.48 -13.74 -11.09
N PRO A 202 -11.34 -13.73 -12.13
CA PRO A 202 -12.79 -13.75 -11.96
C PRO A 202 -13.32 -14.90 -11.11
N GLY A 203 -12.66 -16.07 -11.15
CA GLY A 203 -13.05 -17.26 -10.39
C GLY A 203 -12.95 -17.13 -8.86
N PHE A 204 -12.33 -16.06 -8.34
CA PHE A 204 -12.24 -15.76 -6.91
C PHE A 204 -13.10 -14.56 -6.48
N ARG A 205 -13.77 -13.87 -7.41
CA ARG A 205 -14.62 -12.71 -7.08
C ARG A 205 -15.77 -13.11 -6.15
N PRO A 206 -16.15 -12.27 -5.18
CA PRO A 206 -17.44 -12.43 -4.50
C PRO A 206 -18.60 -12.24 -5.49
N ALA A 207 -19.80 -12.66 -5.08
CA ALA A 207 -21.01 -12.24 -5.78
C ALA A 207 -21.07 -10.70 -5.85
N GLY A 208 -21.71 -10.15 -6.89
CA GLY A 208 -21.93 -8.70 -7.05
C GLY A 208 -20.68 -7.84 -7.27
N TYR A 209 -19.51 -8.44 -7.53
CA TYR A 209 -18.26 -7.70 -7.77
C TYR A 209 -18.27 -6.83 -9.04
N ASP A 210 -19.24 -7.00 -9.94
CA ASP A 210 -19.30 -6.29 -11.22
C ASP A 210 -19.79 -4.83 -11.11
N ALA A 211 -20.10 -4.34 -9.91
CA ALA A 211 -20.44 -2.94 -9.67
C ALA A 211 -19.17 -2.07 -9.58
N PHE A 212 -18.82 -1.41 -10.69
CA PHE A 212 -17.68 -0.50 -10.75
C PHE A 212 -17.94 0.79 -9.96
N SER A 213 -17.04 1.11 -9.04
CA SER A 213 -17.02 2.41 -8.35
C SER A 213 -15.58 2.83 -8.08
N TRP A 214 -15.33 4.13 -7.93
CA TRP A 214 -13.98 4.66 -7.70
C TRP A 214 -13.74 5.08 -6.24
N PRO A 215 -12.59 4.70 -5.62
CA PRO A 215 -11.56 3.80 -6.15
C PRO A 215 -12.03 2.36 -6.35
N LEU A 216 -11.35 1.60 -7.22
CA LEU A 216 -11.81 0.30 -7.72
C LEU A 216 -11.86 -0.82 -6.65
N ALA A 217 -11.30 -0.60 -5.46
CA ALA A 217 -11.53 -1.47 -4.32
C ALA A 217 -12.99 -1.32 -3.83
N SER A 218 -13.86 -2.28 -4.18
CA SER A 218 -15.29 -2.29 -3.87
C SER A 218 -15.70 -3.47 -2.96
N SER A 219 -16.80 -3.29 -2.21
CA SER A 219 -17.30 -4.17 -1.14
C SER A 219 -18.39 -5.13 -1.63
N GLU A 220 -18.09 -6.42 -1.65
CA GLU A 220 -19.08 -7.46 -1.30
C GLU A 220 -18.42 -8.52 -0.42
N LYS A 221 -19.21 -9.21 0.42
CA LYS A 221 -18.71 -10.21 1.37
C LYS A 221 -18.08 -11.38 0.59
N GLY A 222 -16.74 -11.45 0.64
CA GLY A 222 -15.95 -12.57 0.11
C GLY A 222 -16.44 -13.93 0.64
N PRO A 223 -16.60 -14.96 -0.20
CA PRO A 223 -16.82 -16.32 0.28
C PRO A 223 -15.59 -16.80 1.05
N ARG A 224 -15.78 -17.59 2.13
CA ARG A 224 -14.65 -18.25 2.82
C ARG A 224 -14.12 -19.37 1.92
N VAL A 225 -13.00 -19.17 1.23
CA VAL A 225 -12.50 -20.17 0.27
C VAL A 225 -11.66 -21.25 0.97
N GLN A 226 -12.31 -22.32 1.45
CA GLN A 226 -11.63 -23.54 1.93
C GLN A 226 -11.08 -24.45 0.82
N MET A 227 -10.83 -23.92 -0.38
CA MET A 227 -10.28 -24.68 -1.53
C MET A 227 -9.34 -23.85 -2.41
N ALA A 228 -8.75 -22.78 -1.86
CA ALA A 228 -8.01 -21.79 -2.64
C ALA A 228 -6.78 -22.40 -3.32
N ARG A 229 -6.00 -23.22 -2.60
CA ARG A 229 -4.78 -23.85 -3.14
C ARG A 229 -5.05 -24.69 -4.39
N LEU A 230 -6.00 -25.62 -4.31
CA LEU A 230 -6.37 -26.48 -5.43
C LEU A 230 -6.89 -25.65 -6.63
N LYS A 231 -7.69 -24.62 -6.37
CA LYS A 231 -8.15 -23.72 -7.44
C LYS A 231 -6.98 -22.99 -8.11
N ILE A 232 -6.00 -22.50 -7.33
CA ILE A 232 -4.80 -21.84 -7.85
C ILE A 232 -3.98 -22.81 -8.70
N ASP A 233 -3.82 -24.06 -8.27
CA ASP A 233 -3.09 -25.09 -9.03
C ASP A 233 -3.72 -25.43 -10.38
N LEU A 234 -5.04 -25.25 -10.51
CA LEU A 234 -5.77 -25.52 -11.73
C LEU A 234 -5.85 -24.32 -12.69
N LEU A 235 -5.38 -23.13 -12.28
CA LEU A 235 -5.45 -21.92 -13.10
C LEU A 235 -4.71 -22.10 -14.42
N GLN A 236 -5.30 -21.55 -15.48
CA GLN A 236 -4.73 -21.45 -16.82
C GLN A 236 -4.60 -19.97 -17.21
N ALA A 237 -3.85 -19.69 -18.27
CA ALA A 237 -3.64 -18.32 -18.75
C ALA A 237 -4.95 -17.56 -19.06
N ARG A 238 -6.01 -18.27 -19.47
CA ARG A 238 -7.34 -17.71 -19.74
C ARG A 238 -8.11 -17.28 -18.49
N ASP A 239 -7.73 -17.79 -17.33
CA ASP A 239 -8.39 -17.48 -16.06
C ASP A 239 -7.81 -16.20 -15.43
N PHE A 240 -6.77 -15.62 -16.05
CA PHE A 240 -6.13 -14.38 -15.67
C PHE A 240 -6.46 -13.25 -16.65
N ILE A 241 -6.99 -12.14 -16.13
CA ILE A 241 -7.22 -10.92 -16.88
C ILE A 241 -5.93 -10.10 -16.92
N TRP A 242 -5.28 -10.14 -18.08
CA TRP A 242 -4.03 -9.43 -18.33
C TRP A 242 -4.19 -7.90 -18.28
N MET A 243 -5.31 -7.35 -18.75
CA MET A 243 -5.52 -5.90 -18.80
C MET A 243 -6.91 -5.53 -18.23
N PRO A 244 -7.09 -5.55 -16.90
CA PRO A 244 -8.39 -5.36 -16.27
C PRO A 244 -8.94 -3.94 -16.38
N TYR A 245 -8.08 -2.94 -16.64
CA TYR A 245 -8.46 -1.52 -16.65
C TYR A 245 -8.70 -0.95 -18.05
N SER A 246 -8.61 -1.77 -19.09
CA SER A 246 -8.78 -1.33 -20.49
C SER A 246 -10.25 -1.22 -20.92
N THR A 247 -11.21 -1.57 -20.06
CA THR A 247 -12.63 -1.52 -20.41
C THR A 247 -13.18 -0.09 -20.31
N PRO A 248 -14.12 0.31 -21.20
CA PRO A 248 -14.75 1.62 -21.12
C PRO A 248 -15.42 1.89 -19.77
N ASP A 249 -16.02 0.87 -19.16
CA ASP A 249 -16.71 0.99 -17.87
C ASP A 249 -15.76 1.40 -16.75
N VAL A 250 -14.51 0.90 -16.75
CA VAL A 250 -13.48 1.31 -15.80
C VAL A 250 -13.04 2.75 -16.08
N LEU A 251 -12.78 3.09 -17.34
CA LEU A 251 -12.32 4.42 -17.73
C LEU A 251 -13.34 5.52 -17.42
N GLN A 252 -14.64 5.20 -17.39
CA GLN A 252 -15.71 6.15 -17.06
C GLN A 252 -15.77 6.49 -15.56
N VAL A 253 -15.32 5.60 -14.67
CA VAL A 253 -15.41 5.81 -13.22
C VAL A 253 -14.11 6.33 -12.60
N VAL A 254 -12.97 6.12 -13.26
CA VAL A 254 -11.64 6.46 -12.75
C VAL A 254 -11.44 7.97 -12.67
N HIS A 255 -10.82 8.43 -11.59
CA HIS A 255 -10.52 9.86 -11.44
C HIS A 255 -9.46 10.30 -12.49
N PRO A 256 -9.69 11.40 -13.23
CA PRO A 256 -8.80 11.82 -14.32
C PRO A 256 -7.34 12.00 -13.91
N GLU A 257 -7.08 12.44 -12.68
CA GLU A 257 -5.71 12.62 -12.16
C GLU A 257 -4.88 11.34 -12.23
N VAL A 258 -5.48 10.16 -12.01
CA VAL A 258 -4.78 8.87 -12.09
C VAL A 258 -4.32 8.57 -13.52
N LEU A 259 -4.99 9.12 -14.53
CA LEU A 259 -4.67 8.93 -15.93
C LEU A 259 -3.67 9.96 -16.47
N GLU A 260 -3.19 10.88 -15.63
CA GLU A 260 -2.21 11.88 -16.05
C GLU A 260 -0.88 11.22 -16.44
N PRO A 261 -0.18 11.73 -17.48
CA PRO A 261 1.07 11.15 -17.97
C PRO A 261 2.14 10.93 -16.90
N ARG A 262 2.22 11.84 -15.92
CA ARG A 262 3.16 11.73 -14.78
C ARG A 262 2.95 10.46 -13.95
N HIS A 263 1.72 9.98 -13.85
CA HIS A 263 1.39 8.71 -13.20
C HIS A 263 1.55 7.54 -14.16
N THR A 264 0.98 7.63 -15.36
CA THR A 264 0.90 6.50 -16.29
C THR A 264 2.28 6.04 -16.75
N MET A 265 3.25 6.94 -16.89
CA MET A 265 4.64 6.58 -17.25
C MET A 265 5.28 5.69 -16.18
N LEU A 266 5.03 5.97 -14.90
CA LEU A 266 5.64 5.24 -13.78
C LEU A 266 5.13 3.80 -13.65
N TRP A 267 3.95 3.50 -14.20
CA TRP A 267 3.41 2.14 -14.23
C TRP A 267 4.29 1.15 -14.98
N TRP A 268 5.09 1.66 -15.93
CA TRP A 268 5.95 0.87 -16.81
C TRP A 268 7.43 0.96 -16.42
N CYS A 269 7.77 1.77 -15.42
CA CYS A 269 9.14 2.00 -15.04
C CYS A 269 9.67 0.85 -14.18
N VAL A 270 10.84 0.32 -14.57
CA VAL A 270 11.69 -0.48 -13.69
C VAL A 270 12.38 0.49 -12.73
N THR A 271 11.95 0.49 -11.47
CA THR A 271 12.41 1.47 -10.46
C THR A 271 12.41 0.88 -9.05
N SER A 272 13.03 1.57 -8.11
CA SER A 272 12.95 1.24 -6.68
C SER A 272 11.71 1.85 -6.04
N LEU A 273 11.00 1.06 -5.26
CA LEU A 273 9.90 1.47 -4.39
C LEU A 273 10.46 1.73 -2.99
N ILE A 274 10.26 2.94 -2.47
CA ILE A 274 10.85 3.36 -1.19
C ILE A 274 9.76 3.61 -0.15
N TYR A 275 9.96 3.02 1.03
CA TYR A 275 9.16 3.25 2.23
C TYR A 275 10.05 3.21 3.49
N PHE A 276 10.51 4.36 3.95
CA PHE A 276 11.56 4.50 4.97
C PHE A 276 12.80 3.64 4.63
N ALA A 277 13.14 2.65 5.47
CA ALA A 277 14.24 1.72 5.19
C ALA A 277 13.83 0.50 4.35
N VAL A 278 12.55 0.38 3.98
CA VAL A 278 12.12 -0.64 3.04
C VAL A 278 12.38 -0.09 1.64
N VAL A 279 13.21 -0.81 0.89
CA VAL A 279 13.42 -0.55 -0.53
C VAL A 279 13.23 -1.87 -1.26
N GLU A 280 12.37 -1.86 -2.29
CA GLU A 280 12.05 -3.03 -3.12
C GLU A 280 12.10 -2.66 -4.60
N TRP A 281 12.33 -3.63 -5.48
CA TRP A 281 12.31 -3.40 -6.92
C TRP A 281 10.92 -3.58 -7.53
N HIS A 282 10.48 -2.59 -8.32
CA HIS A 282 9.33 -2.68 -9.22
C HIS A 282 9.81 -3.15 -10.60
N GLN A 283 10.00 -4.47 -10.78
CA GLN A 283 10.53 -5.06 -12.02
C GLN A 283 9.43 -5.34 -13.05
N VAL A 284 8.83 -4.28 -13.60
CA VAL A 284 7.70 -4.38 -14.55
C VAL A 284 8.07 -5.07 -15.86
N ASP A 285 9.34 -5.03 -16.24
CA ASP A 285 9.90 -5.73 -17.40
C ASP A 285 9.70 -7.25 -17.36
N ARG A 286 9.38 -7.82 -16.19
CA ARG A 286 9.05 -9.24 -16.00
C ARG A 286 7.57 -9.58 -16.20
N VAL A 287 6.70 -8.57 -16.30
CA VAL A 287 5.24 -8.73 -16.36
C VAL A 287 4.61 -7.85 -17.45
N LEU A 288 5.32 -7.63 -18.56
CA LEU A 288 4.87 -6.81 -19.69
C LEU A 288 3.49 -7.20 -20.26
N PRO A 289 3.09 -8.50 -20.27
CA PRO A 289 1.74 -8.88 -20.70
C PRO A 289 0.62 -8.25 -19.87
N GLN A 290 0.87 -7.85 -18.60
CA GLN A 290 -0.13 -7.12 -17.79
C GLN A 290 -0.46 -5.73 -18.36
N PHE A 291 0.30 -5.29 -19.36
CA PHE A 291 0.15 -4.02 -20.05
C PHE A 291 -0.01 -4.19 -21.57
N GLY A 292 -0.32 -5.42 -22.03
CA GLY A 292 -0.50 -5.73 -23.45
C GLY A 292 0.81 -5.89 -24.23
N GLY A 293 1.96 -5.90 -23.54
CA GLY A 293 3.26 -6.19 -24.13
C GLY A 293 3.52 -7.69 -24.31
N VAL A 294 4.55 -8.02 -25.08
CA VAL A 294 5.05 -9.41 -25.19
C VAL A 294 6.16 -9.60 -24.16
N GLN A 295 6.15 -10.72 -23.43
CA GLN A 295 7.18 -11.02 -22.44
C GLN A 295 8.45 -11.56 -23.12
N PRO A 296 9.60 -10.85 -23.08
CA PRO A 296 10.88 -11.40 -23.47
C PRO A 296 11.40 -12.42 -22.43
N PRO A 297 12.43 -13.21 -22.76
CA PRO A 297 13.15 -14.00 -21.77
C PRO A 297 13.57 -13.13 -20.58
N PRO A 298 13.22 -13.49 -19.35
CA PRO A 298 13.41 -12.60 -18.21
C PRO A 298 14.89 -12.46 -17.87
N HIS A 299 15.33 -11.23 -17.62
CA HIS A 299 16.66 -10.94 -17.10
C HIS A 299 16.80 -11.41 -15.63
N PRO A 300 18.04 -11.58 -15.13
CA PRO A 300 18.27 -11.83 -13.71
C PRO A 300 17.55 -10.80 -12.84
N ALA A 301 16.99 -11.26 -11.73
CA ALA A 301 16.27 -10.37 -10.82
C ALA A 301 17.22 -9.34 -10.20
N LEU A 302 16.74 -8.11 -10.02
CA LEU A 302 17.52 -7.05 -9.42
C LEU A 302 17.57 -7.29 -7.91
N ASN A 303 18.78 -7.42 -7.39
CA ASN A 303 19.00 -7.65 -5.97
C ASN A 303 19.50 -6.36 -5.31
N ILE A 304 18.72 -5.85 -4.37
CA ILE A 304 19.06 -4.61 -3.67
C ILE A 304 20.23 -4.79 -2.71
N ASP A 305 20.35 -5.93 -2.04
CA ASP A 305 21.45 -6.21 -1.11
C ASP A 305 22.78 -6.24 -1.86
N PHE A 306 22.77 -6.76 -3.10
CA PHE A 306 23.93 -6.73 -3.98
C PHE A 306 24.36 -5.30 -4.30
N LEU A 307 23.43 -4.43 -4.71
CA LEU A 307 23.74 -3.03 -5.04
C LEU A 307 24.24 -2.25 -3.83
N MET A 308 23.60 -2.41 -2.67
CA MET A 308 24.02 -1.75 -1.43
C MET A 308 25.39 -2.25 -0.95
N SER A 309 25.75 -3.51 -1.22
CA SER A 309 27.07 -4.06 -0.91
C SER A 309 28.18 -3.53 -1.83
N GLN A 310 27.87 -3.27 -3.10
CA GLN A 310 28.82 -2.68 -4.04
C GLN A 310 29.12 -1.21 -3.70
N GLU A 311 28.09 -0.41 -3.38
CA GLU A 311 28.31 0.97 -2.94
C GLU A 311 29.12 1.07 -1.65
N ALA A 312 28.91 0.13 -0.71
CA ALA A 312 29.71 0.07 0.51
C ALA A 312 31.18 -0.29 0.22
N SER A 313 31.42 -1.15 -0.76
CA SER A 313 32.77 -1.52 -1.21
C SER A 313 33.47 -0.38 -1.94
N GLU A 314 32.75 0.41 -2.73
CA GLU A 314 33.32 1.57 -3.46
C GLU A 314 33.68 2.72 -2.52
N ARG A 315 32.96 2.90 -1.40
CA ARG A 315 33.30 3.87 -0.35
C ARG A 315 34.49 3.45 0.53
N LEU A 316 34.98 2.22 0.38
CA LEU A 316 36.12 1.66 1.13
C LEU A 316 37.40 1.54 0.28
N CYS A 317 37.38 1.99 -0.98
CA CYS A 317 38.60 2.16 -1.77
C CYS A 317 39.12 3.60 -1.59
N PRO A 318 40.34 3.79 -1.03
CA PRO A 318 40.94 5.10 -0.79
C PRO A 318 41.36 5.84 -2.07
#